data_AF-A0A5J4PXH4-F1
#
_entry.id   AF-A0A5J4PXH4-F1
#
_cell.length_a   1.000
_cell.length_b   1.000
_cell.length_c   1.000
_cell.angle_alpha   90.00
_cell.angle_beta   90.00
_cell.angle_gamma   90.00
#
_symmetry.space_group_name_H-M   'P 1'
#
loop_
_entity.id
_entity.type
_entity.pdbx_description
1 polymer ?
#
loop_
_entity_poly.entity_id
_entity_poly.type
_entity_poly.pdbx_seq_one_letter_code
_entity_poly.pdbx_strand_id
1 'polypeptide(L)' 'ATAQKTLLVHFKNMAEEFRQRIGIDRAASTYPKYNVAYKNLEGFLKEKYKVQDIPLNQLDLPMANPSCAFHSLG' A
#
# COMPACT_ATOMS: atom_id res chain seq x y z
N ALA A 1 -5.05 -3.86 -23.75
CA ALA A 1 -5.11 -4.42 -22.40
C ALA A 1 -4.53 -3.40 -21.43
N THR A 2 -5.27 -2.99 -20.39
CA THR A 2 -4.70 -2.22 -19.29
C THR A 2 -3.79 -3.14 -18.47
N ALA A 3 -2.49 -2.85 -18.41
CA ALA A 3 -1.59 -3.61 -17.54
C ALA A 3 -2.11 -3.54 -16.10
N GLN A 4 -2.26 -4.69 -15.45
CA GLN A 4 -2.65 -4.71 -14.05
C GLN A 4 -1.56 -4.05 -13.20
N LYS A 5 -1.97 -3.10 -12.37
CA LYS A 5 -1.10 -2.48 -11.37
C LYS A 5 -1.01 -3.41 -10.16
N THR A 6 0.16 -3.47 -9.57
CA THR A 6 0.37 -4.08 -8.26
C THR A 6 0.09 -3.07 -7.15
N LEU A 7 -0.05 -3.55 -5.91
CA LEU A 7 -0.39 -2.77 -4.74
C LEU A 7 0.65 -1.66 -4.48
N LEU A 8 1.95 -1.99 -4.46
CA LEU A 8 2.99 -1.00 -4.21
C LEU A 8 3.12 0.01 -5.36
N VAL A 9 2.99 -0.44 -6.61
CA VAL A 9 2.98 0.46 -7.78
C VAL A 9 1.78 1.41 -7.72
N HIS A 10 0.59 0.91 -7.36
CA HIS A 10 -0.59 1.74 -7.21
C HIS A 10 -0.44 2.76 -6.08
N PHE A 11 0.05 2.33 -4.92
CA PHE A 11 0.32 3.20 -3.79
C PHE A 11 1.30 4.32 -4.14
N LYS A 12 2.39 3.99 -4.84
CA LYS A 12 3.40 4.99 -5.27
C LYS A 12 2.81 6.01 -6.23
N ASN A 13 1.98 5.58 -7.19
CA ASN A 13 1.30 6.49 -8.10
C ASN A 13 0.35 7.44 -7.35
N MET A 14 -0.44 6.91 -6.41
CA MET A 14 -1.32 7.72 -5.55
C MET A 14 -0.54 8.75 -4.72
N ALA A 15 0.61 8.36 -4.16
CA ALA A 15 1.48 9.26 -3.41
C ALA A 15 2.05 10.38 -4.31
N GLU A 16 2.44 10.07 -5.54
CA GLU A 16 2.94 11.06 -6.49
C GLU A 16 1.83 12.03 -6.96
N GLU A 17 0.62 11.53 -7.22
CA GLU A 17 -0.56 12.36 -7.49
C GLU A 17 -0.87 13.29 -6.31
N PHE A 18 -0.74 12.80 -5.07
CA PHE A 18 -0.85 13.63 -3.87
C PHE A 18 0.24 14.72 -3.84
N ARG A 19 1.48 14.36 -4.18
CA ARG A 19 2.62 15.27 -4.17
C ARG A 19 2.42 16.44 -5.14
N GLN A 20 1.88 16.18 -6.32
CA GLN A 20 1.59 17.21 -7.32
C GLN A 20 0.57 18.25 -6.85
N ARG A 21 -0.22 17.94 -5.82
CA ARG A 21 -1.26 18.80 -5.26
C ARG A 21 -0.82 19.56 -4.01
N ILE A 22 0.42 19.40 -3.59
CA ILE A 22 0.99 20.17 -2.47
C ILE A 22 1.04 21.65 -2.85
N GLY A 23 0.52 22.50 -1.97
CA GLY A 23 0.42 23.95 -2.24
C GLY A 23 -0.82 24.35 -3.03
N ILE A 24 -1.65 23.38 -3.46
CA ILE A 24 -3.00 23.63 -4.02
C ILE A 24 -4.03 23.32 -2.92
N ASP A 25 -4.17 22.03 -2.59
CA ASP A 25 -5.13 21.55 -1.59
C ASP A 25 -4.54 20.48 -0.65
N ARG A 26 -3.25 20.16 -0.79
CA ARG A 26 -2.53 19.24 0.10
C ARG A 26 -1.43 19.94 0.90
N ALA A 27 -1.29 19.52 2.16
CA ALA A 27 -0.23 20.01 3.05
C ALA A 27 1.08 19.22 2.85
N ALA A 28 2.19 19.93 2.62
CA ALA A 28 3.52 19.33 2.43
C ALA A 28 3.94 18.43 3.61
N SER A 29 3.58 18.82 4.83
CA SER A 29 3.86 18.07 6.07
C SER A 29 3.24 16.67 6.10
N THR A 30 2.27 16.39 5.22
CA THR A 30 1.61 15.07 5.15
C THR A 30 2.37 14.09 4.26
N TYR A 31 3.08 14.57 3.24
CA TYR A 31 3.73 13.71 2.25
C TYR A 31 4.76 12.72 2.84
N PRO A 32 5.61 13.09 3.83
CA PRO A 32 6.52 12.13 4.46
C PRO A 32 5.83 10.90 5.07
N LYS A 33 4.57 11.03 5.49
CA LYS A 33 3.79 9.91 6.03
C LYS A 33 3.51 8.83 4.98
N TYR A 34 3.38 9.21 3.70
CA TYR A 34 3.20 8.24 2.61
C TYR A 34 4.47 7.40 2.39
N ASN A 35 5.67 7.97 2.58
CA ASN A 35 6.92 7.20 2.52
C ASN A 35 7.01 6.18 3.65
N VAL A 36 6.61 6.56 4.87
CA VAL A 36 6.56 5.66 6.02
C VAL A 36 5.54 4.55 5.78
N ALA A 37 4.33 4.90 5.33
CA ALA A 37 3.28 3.94 5.02
C ALA A 37 3.70 2.95 3.93
N TYR A 38 4.38 3.42 2.87
CA TYR A 38 4.92 2.56 1.81
C TYR A 38 5.91 1.53 2.38
N LYS A 39 6.87 1.96 3.20
CA LYS A 39 7.86 1.05 3.82
C LYS A 39 7.20 0.04 4.75
N ASN A 40 6.22 0.48 5.53
CA ASN A 40 5.46 -0.42 6.42
C ASN A 40 4.68 -1.45 5.61
N LEU A 41 4.06 -1.05 4.50
CA LEU A 41 3.33 -1.95 3.61
C LEU A 41 4.27 -2.95 2.94
N GLU A 42 5.40 -2.49 2.39
CA GLU A 42 6.44 -3.34 1.81
C GLU A 42 6.95 -4.38 2.82
N GLY A 43 7.25 -3.95 4.05
CA GLY A 43 7.64 -4.84 5.15
C GLY A 43 6.56 -5.86 5.50
N PHE A 44 5.31 -5.43 5.61
CA PHE A 44 4.17 -6.29 5.91
C PHE A 44 3.97 -7.39 4.85
N LEU A 45 4.03 -7.04 3.56
CA LEU A 45 3.95 -8.00 2.46
C LEU A 45 5.06 -9.05 2.56
N LYS A 46 6.29 -8.60 2.83
CA LYS A 46 7.44 -9.48 2.97
C LYS A 46 7.33 -10.39 4.20
N GLU A 47 6.88 -9.87 5.33
CA GLU A 47 6.86 -10.60 6.59
C GLU A 47 5.68 -11.56 6.71
N LYS A 48 4.47 -11.13 6.32
CA LYS A 48 3.23 -11.90 6.50
C LYS A 48 2.86 -12.73 5.29
N TYR A 49 3.06 -12.21 4.09
CA TYR A 49 2.65 -12.87 2.84
C TYR A 49 3.81 -13.52 2.10
N LYS A 50 5.07 -13.24 2.49
CA LYS A 50 6.29 -13.73 1.83
C LYS A 50 6.37 -13.36 0.35
N VAL A 51 5.75 -12.24 -0.03
CA VAL A 51 5.76 -11.69 -1.38
C VAL A 51 6.40 -10.32 -1.39
N GLN A 52 6.94 -9.92 -2.54
CA GLN A 52 7.52 -8.59 -2.72
C GLN A 52 6.46 -7.54 -3.08
N ASP A 53 5.41 -7.96 -3.79
CA ASP A 53 4.28 -7.13 -4.19
C ASP A 53 3.08 -8.03 -4.53
N ILE A 54 1.90 -7.45 -4.72
CA ILE A 54 0.66 -8.17 -5.00
C ILE A 54 -0.13 -7.47 -6.11
N PRO A 55 -0.54 -8.16 -7.18
CA PRO A 55 -1.49 -7.62 -8.16
C PRO A 55 -2.78 -7.14 -7.49
N LEU A 56 -3.28 -5.95 -7.86
CA LEU A 56 -4.47 -5.38 -7.20
C LEU A 56 -5.71 -6.29 -7.27
N ASN A 57 -5.85 -7.09 -8.32
CA ASN A 57 -6.97 -8.04 -8.44
C ASN A 57 -6.85 -9.27 -7.52
N GLN A 58 -5.73 -9.43 -6.82
CA GLN A 58 -5.47 -10.49 -5.84
C GLN A 58 -5.50 -9.96 -4.40
N LEU A 59 -6.00 -8.74 -4.20
CA LEU A 59 -6.16 -8.15 -2.87
C LEU A 59 -7.42 -8.73 -2.21
N ASP A 60 -7.26 -9.82 -1.47
CA ASP A 60 -8.37 -10.50 -0.79
C ASP A 60 -8.70 -9.83 0.56
N LEU A 61 -9.96 -9.94 1.03
CA LEU A 61 -10.43 -9.37 2.31
C LEU A 61 -9.58 -9.73 3.55
N PRO A 62 -8.99 -10.94 3.68
CA PRO A 62 -8.05 -11.25 4.77
C PRO A 62 -6.82 -10.34 4.81
N MET A 63 -6.45 -9.73 3.67
CA MET A 63 -5.37 -8.73 3.60
C MET A 63 -5.78 -7.36 4.14
N ALA A 64 -7.03 -6.96 3.90
CA ALA A 64 -7.55 -5.66 4.34
C ALA A 64 -7.77 -5.60 5.86
N ASN A 65 -7.94 -6.75 6.51
CA ASN A 65 -8.09 -6.85 7.97
C ASN A 65 -7.06 -7.81 8.59
N PRO A 66 -5.86 -7.32 8.96
CA PRO A 66 -4.83 -8.16 9.58
C PRO A 66 -5.23 -8.73 10.95
N SER A 67 -6.27 -8.21 11.61
CA SER A 67 -6.79 -8.78 12.86
C SER A 67 -7.50 -10.12 12.65
N CYS A 68 -8.03 -10.39 11.45
CA CYS A 68 -8.66 -11.67 11.13
C CYS A 68 -7.63 -12.77 10.86
N ALA A 69 -6.45 -12.43 10.33
CA ALA A 69 -5.40 -13.41 10.02
C ALA A 69 -4.73 -14.01 11.27
N PHE A 70 -4.80 -13.33 12.42
CA PHE A 70 -4.22 -13.82 13.68
C PHE A 70 -5.01 -14.97 14.32
N HIS A 71 -6.29 -15.15 13.98
CA HIS A 71 -7.12 -16.22 14.55
C HIS A 71 -7.02 -17.56 13.81
N SER A 72 -6.25 -17.65 12.72
CA SER A 72 -6.13 -18.89 11.93
C SER A 72 -4.79 -19.63 12.11
N LEU A 73 -3.93 -19.17 13.02
CA LEU A 73 -2.63 -19.79 13.33
C LEU A 73 -2.45 -20.06 14.85
N GLY A 74 -3.56 -20.14 15.59
CA GLY A 74 -3.61 -20.56 16.99
C GLY A 74 -4.23 -21.93 17.14
#